data_AF-A0A6J6PUL4-F1
#
_entry.id   AF-A0A6J6PUL4-F1
#
_cell.length_a   1.000
_cell.length_b   1.000
_cell.length_c   1.000
_cell.angle_alpha   90.00
_cell.angle_beta   90.00
_cell.angle_gamma   90.00
#
_symmetry.space_group_name_H-M   'P 1'
#
loop_
_entity.id
_entity.type
_entity.pdbx_description
1 polymer ?
#
loop_
_entity_poly.entity_id
_entity_poly.type
_entity_poly.pdbx_seq_one_letter_code
_entity_poly.pdbx_strand_id
1 'polypeptide(L)'
;MADQRRPRGLLDTSVIIDLERLDPADLPIESAISAITMAELAAGPHATQDPNERARRQDRLQRAEAAFDPLPFDSEASRAYGRVYAAVVAGGRKAPGARAVDLLLAATACSVGLPLYTRNPDDFLALNNLVEVVSV
;
A
#
# COMPACT_ATOMS: atom_id res chain seq x y z
N MET A 1 -10.25 25.75 -10.19
CA MET A 1 -8.82 25.41 -10.07
C MET A 1 -8.68 24.01 -10.63
N ALA A 2 -7.68 23.74 -11.46
CA ALA A 2 -7.50 22.40 -12.03
C ALA A 2 -7.29 21.39 -10.89
N ASP A 3 -7.98 20.26 -10.96
CA ASP A 3 -7.83 19.16 -10.02
C ASP A 3 -6.37 18.69 -10.03
N GLN A 4 -5.67 18.84 -8.90
CA GLN A 4 -4.24 18.58 -8.78
C GLN A 4 -3.96 17.14 -8.32
N ARG A 5 -5.00 16.32 -8.20
CA ARG A 5 -4.92 14.90 -7.83
C ARG A 5 -4.23 14.09 -8.91
N ARG A 6 -3.49 13.05 -8.49
CA ARG A 6 -2.90 12.11 -9.44
C ARG A 6 -4.03 11.30 -10.10
N PRO A 7 -3.93 11.01 -11.41
CA PRO A 7 -4.97 10.26 -12.12
C PRO A 7 -5.17 8.85 -11.53
N ARG A 8 -4.07 8.20 -11.10
CA ARG A 8 -4.13 6.87 -10.48
C ARG A 8 -3.05 6.74 -9.40
N GLY A 9 -3.32 5.98 -8.35
CA GLY A 9 -2.36 5.71 -7.28
C GLY A 9 -2.61 4.38 -6.58
N LEU A 10 -1.53 3.77 -6.07
CA LEU A 10 -1.60 2.57 -5.25
C LEU A 10 -1.82 2.96 -3.79
N LEU A 11 -2.89 2.48 -3.19
CA LEU A 11 -3.17 2.71 -1.78
C LEU A 11 -2.53 1.62 -0.93
N ASP A 12 -1.74 2.03 0.05
CA ASP A 12 -1.27 1.18 1.15
C ASP A 12 -2.47 0.69 1.99
N THR A 13 -2.28 -0.44 2.67
CA THR A 13 -3.25 -1.03 3.61
C THR A 13 -3.66 -0.04 4.70
N SER A 14 -2.71 0.78 5.19
CA SER A 14 -3.01 1.84 6.17
C SER A 14 -4.07 2.84 5.65
N VAL A 15 -4.03 3.17 4.36
CA VAL A 15 -4.98 4.08 3.70
C VAL A 15 -6.35 3.40 3.55
N ILE A 16 -6.38 2.13 3.14
CA ILE A 16 -7.64 1.38 3.03
C ILE A 16 -8.33 1.21 4.38
N ILE A 17 -7.55 1.04 5.45
CA ILE A 17 -8.09 0.92 6.82
C ILE A 17 -8.84 2.18 7.24
N ASP A 18 -8.29 3.35 6.95
CA ASP A 18 -8.84 4.65 7.33
C ASP A 18 -9.58 5.38 6.18
N LEU A 19 -9.90 4.68 5.08
CA LEU A 19 -10.39 5.29 3.84
C LEU A 19 -11.61 6.21 4.04
N GLU A 20 -12.55 5.79 4.89
CA GLU A 20 -13.78 6.56 5.20
C GLU A 20 -13.51 7.85 6.01
N ARG A 21 -12.29 8.02 6.53
CA ARG A 21 -11.88 9.16 7.36
C ARG A 21 -11.01 10.16 6.60
N LEU A 22 -10.62 9.83 5.37
CA LEU A 22 -9.77 10.66 4.51
C LEU A 22 -10.59 11.65 3.70
N ASP A 23 -10.03 12.81 3.40
CA ASP A 23 -10.60 13.74 2.43
C ASP A 23 -10.40 13.15 1.02
N PRO A 24 -11.45 12.98 0.19
CA PRO A 24 -11.31 12.56 -1.20
C PRO A 24 -10.39 13.45 -2.06
N ALA A 25 -10.11 14.68 -1.61
CA ALA A 25 -9.13 15.57 -2.22
C ALA A 25 -7.68 15.08 -2.05
N ASP A 26 -7.40 14.30 -1.00
CA ASP A 26 -6.08 13.75 -0.70
C ASP A 26 -5.81 12.42 -1.42
N LEU A 27 -6.81 11.83 -2.05
CA LEU A 27 -6.74 10.54 -2.76
C LEU A 27 -6.49 10.72 -4.27
N PRO A 28 -5.98 9.71 -4.98
CA PRO A 28 -5.94 9.74 -6.45
C PRO A 28 -7.37 9.70 -7.04
N ILE A 29 -7.51 10.14 -8.29
CA ILE A 29 -8.79 10.07 -9.02
C ILE A 29 -9.23 8.61 -9.16
N GLU A 30 -8.31 7.72 -9.51
CA GLU A 30 -8.50 6.27 -9.54
C GLU A 30 -7.61 5.59 -8.49
N SER A 31 -8.21 4.79 -7.62
CA SER A 31 -7.49 4.05 -6.59
C SER A 31 -7.21 2.62 -7.04
N ALA A 32 -5.98 2.16 -6.88
CA ALA A 32 -5.58 0.77 -7.00
C ALA A 32 -5.13 0.23 -5.64
N ILE A 33 -5.23 -1.08 -5.43
CA ILE A 33 -4.62 -1.78 -4.29
C ILE A 33 -3.76 -2.94 -4.80
N SER A 34 -2.85 -3.43 -3.96
CA SER A 34 -2.06 -4.61 -4.28
C SER A 34 -2.67 -5.89 -3.72
N ALA A 35 -2.28 -7.04 -4.27
CA ALA A 35 -2.58 -8.34 -3.68
C ALA A 35 -1.98 -8.50 -2.27
N ILE A 36 -0.90 -7.77 -1.96
CA ILE A 36 -0.30 -7.73 -0.62
C ILE A 36 -1.24 -7.06 0.37
N THR A 37 -1.83 -5.92 0.00
CA THR A 37 -2.88 -5.24 0.79
C THR A 37 -4.09 -6.15 1.01
N MET A 38 -4.53 -6.86 -0.04
CA MET A 38 -5.62 -7.81 0.09
C MET A 38 -5.28 -8.94 1.08
N ALA A 39 -4.06 -9.45 1.04
CA ALA A 39 -3.58 -10.47 1.98
C ALA A 39 -3.56 -9.97 3.44
N GLU A 40 -3.14 -8.72 3.67
CA GLU A 40 -3.16 -8.11 5.01
C GLU A 40 -4.59 -7.94 5.54
N LEU A 41 -5.52 -7.49 4.69
CA LEU A 41 -6.94 -7.40 5.05
C LEU A 41 -7.53 -8.77 5.35
N ALA A 42 -7.18 -9.80 4.58
CA ALA A 42 -7.62 -11.18 4.80
C ALA A 42 -7.10 -11.77 6.11
N ALA A 43 -5.87 -11.44 6.52
CA ALA A 43 -5.31 -11.85 7.80
C ALA A 43 -5.98 -11.13 9.00
N GLY A 44 -6.46 -9.90 8.79
CA GLY A 44 -6.98 -9.01 9.83
C GLY A 44 -8.03 -9.64 10.77
N PRO A 45 -9.12 -10.26 10.28
CA PRO A 45 -10.14 -10.92 11.11
C PRO A 45 -9.59 -12.06 11.97
N HIS A 46 -8.56 -12.76 11.49
CA HIS A 46 -7.92 -13.86 12.22
C HIS A 46 -6.94 -13.39 13.30
N ALA A 47 -6.45 -12.15 13.20
CA ALA A 47 -5.48 -11.58 14.13
C ALA A 47 -6.09 -10.95 15.40
N THR A 48 -7.42 -10.90 15.54
CA THR A 48 -8.10 -10.31 16.71
C THR A 48 -8.87 -11.35 17.52
N GLN A 49 -9.05 -11.10 18.82
CA GLN A 49 -9.93 -11.89 19.70
C GLN A 49 -11.27 -11.19 19.98
N ASP A 50 -11.40 -9.88 19.71
CA ASP A 50 -12.66 -9.13 19.87
C ASP A 50 -13.64 -9.47 18.73
N PRO A 51 -14.82 -10.04 19.02
CA PRO A 51 -15.83 -10.35 18.02
C PRO A 51 -16.31 -9.14 17.21
N ASN A 52 -16.41 -7.96 17.84
CA ASN A 52 -16.87 -6.75 17.15
C ASN A 52 -15.81 -6.24 16.16
N GLU A 53 -14.54 -6.24 16.59
CA GLU A 53 -13.42 -5.91 15.71
C GLU A 53 -13.27 -6.91 14.57
N ARG A 54 -13.47 -8.20 14.84
CA ARG A 54 -13.47 -9.25 13.82
C ARG A 54 -14.51 -8.98 12.74
N ALA A 55 -15.75 -8.66 13.13
CA ALA A 55 -16.83 -8.33 12.20
C ALA A 55 -16.49 -7.09 11.35
N ARG A 56 -15.94 -6.03 11.96
CA ARG A 56 -15.50 -4.82 11.23
C ARG A 56 -14.41 -5.14 10.20
N ARG A 57 -13.41 -5.94 10.56
CA ARG A 57 -12.33 -6.33 9.64
C ARG A 57 -12.83 -7.22 8.51
N GLN A 58 -13.79 -8.09 8.80
CA GLN A 58 -14.42 -8.94 7.78
C GLN A 58 -15.23 -8.11 6.77
N ASP A 59 -16.02 -7.14 7.25
CA ASP A 59 -16.76 -6.22 6.37
C ASP A 59 -15.80 -5.40 5.51
N ARG A 60 -14.70 -4.89 6.07
CA ARG A 60 -13.67 -4.18 5.31
C ARG A 60 -13.06 -5.05 4.19
N LEU A 61 -12.71 -6.30 4.49
CA LEU A 61 -12.20 -7.23 3.49
C LEU A 61 -13.21 -7.43 2.35
N GLN A 62 -14.46 -7.73 2.68
CA GLN A 62 -15.52 -7.98 1.68
C GLN A 62 -15.77 -6.76 0.79
N ARG A 63 -15.76 -5.56 1.36
CA ARG A 63 -15.86 -4.32 0.57
C ARG A 63 -14.67 -4.13 -0.35
N ALA A 64 -13.46 -4.42 0.11
CA ALA A 64 -12.27 -4.33 -0.73
C ALA A 64 -12.31 -5.35 -1.87
N GLU A 65 -12.69 -6.60 -1.61
CA GLU A 65 -12.86 -7.66 -2.62
C GLU A 65 -13.93 -7.30 -3.65
N ALA A 66 -15.01 -6.62 -3.24
CA ALA A 66 -16.06 -6.19 -4.15
C ALA A 66 -15.67 -4.95 -4.99
N ALA A 67 -14.78 -4.10 -4.47
CA ALA A 67 -14.44 -2.81 -5.08
C ALA A 67 -13.19 -2.86 -5.97
N PHE A 68 -12.28 -3.80 -5.74
CA PHE A 68 -10.96 -3.80 -6.37
C PHE A 68 -10.60 -5.13 -7.02
N ASP A 69 -9.95 -5.04 -8.19
CA ASP A 69 -9.13 -6.11 -8.75
C ASP A 69 -7.66 -5.83 -8.38
N PRO A 70 -7.09 -6.54 -7.38
CA PRO A 70 -5.80 -6.18 -6.81
C PRO A 70 -4.63 -6.45 -7.77
N LEU A 71 -3.68 -5.50 -7.84
CA LEU A 71 -2.48 -5.67 -8.65
C LEU A 71 -1.62 -6.82 -8.10
N PRO A 72 -1.20 -7.77 -8.96
CA PRO A 72 -0.43 -8.92 -8.52
C PRO A 72 1.01 -8.52 -8.16
N PHE A 73 1.61 -9.27 -7.23
CA PHE A 73 3.07 -9.28 -7.08
C PHE A 73 3.65 -10.28 -8.09
N ASP A 74 3.97 -9.79 -9.28
CA ASP A 74 4.41 -10.60 -10.42
C ASP A 74 5.93 -10.52 -10.67
N SER A 75 6.38 -10.96 -11.84
CA SER A 75 7.80 -10.94 -12.21
C SER A 75 8.37 -9.52 -12.36
N GLU A 76 7.56 -8.53 -12.78
CA GLU A 76 7.97 -7.13 -12.86
C GLU A 76 8.16 -6.57 -11.44
N ALA A 77 7.18 -6.81 -10.55
CA ALA A 77 7.26 -6.44 -9.13
C ALA A 77 8.45 -7.10 -8.43
N SER A 78 8.73 -8.37 -8.70
CA SER A 78 9.89 -9.09 -8.19
C SER A 78 11.22 -8.44 -8.62
N ARG A 79 11.35 -8.01 -9.87
CA ARG A 79 12.54 -7.27 -10.34
C ARG A 79 12.65 -5.89 -9.68
N ALA A 80 11.54 -5.18 -9.52
CA ALA A 80 11.49 -3.90 -8.85
C ALA A 80 11.91 -4.02 -7.37
N TYR A 81 11.52 -5.11 -6.71
CA TYR A 81 11.90 -5.40 -5.32
C TYR A 81 13.42 -5.42 -5.13
N GLY A 82 14.19 -5.97 -6.07
CA GLY A 82 15.65 -5.94 -5.99
C GLY A 82 16.23 -4.53 -5.91
N ARG A 83 15.66 -3.57 -6.67
CA ARG A 83 16.05 -2.15 -6.62
C ARG A 83 15.61 -1.49 -5.33
N VAL A 84 14.38 -1.74 -4.90
CA VAL A 84 13.82 -1.25 -3.62
C VAL A 84 14.68 -1.70 -2.45
N TYR A 85 15.01 -3.00 -2.40
CA TYR A 85 15.87 -3.57 -1.36
C TYR A 85 17.26 -2.94 -1.37
N ALA A 86 17.88 -2.80 -2.54
CA ALA A 86 19.19 -2.15 -2.67
C ALA A 86 19.17 -0.70 -2.15
N ALA A 87 18.11 0.06 -2.45
CA ALA A 87 17.96 1.44 -1.97
C ALA A 87 17.81 1.51 -0.43
N VAL A 88 17.03 0.61 0.17
CA VAL A 88 16.87 0.53 1.64
C VAL A 88 18.20 0.21 2.33
N VAL A 89 18.94 -0.76 1.80
CA VAL A 89 20.26 -1.15 2.34
C VAL A 89 21.26 0.00 2.21
N ALA A 90 21.30 0.67 1.06
CA ALA A 90 22.17 1.84 0.83
C ALA A 90 21.81 3.01 1.76
N GLY A 91 20.53 3.16 2.12
CA GLY A 91 20.05 4.13 3.10
C GLY A 91 20.36 3.80 4.57
N GLY A 92 21.16 2.76 4.84
CA GLY A 92 21.59 2.40 6.19
C GLY A 92 20.50 1.78 7.07
N ARG A 93 19.33 1.44 6.51
CA ARG A 93 18.28 0.72 7.24
C ARG A 93 18.56 -0.78 7.20
N LYS A 94 18.33 -1.48 8.32
CA LYS A 94 18.48 -2.95 8.39
C LYS A 94 17.45 -3.65 7.50
N ALA A 95 17.85 -4.78 6.91
CA ALA A 95 17.01 -5.71 6.15
C ALA A 95 15.76 -6.12 6.97
N PRO A 96 14.61 -6.35 6.31
CA PRO A 96 13.34 -6.00 6.93
C PRO A 96 12.81 -7.16 7.79
N GLY A 97 12.62 -6.89 9.09
CA GLY A 97 11.75 -7.68 9.95
C GLY A 97 10.28 -7.41 9.59
N ALA A 98 9.52 -6.79 10.48
CA ALA A 98 8.11 -6.45 10.27
C ALA A 98 7.81 -5.63 8.98
N ARG A 99 8.80 -4.94 8.41
CA ARG A 99 8.67 -4.06 7.22
C ARG A 99 8.82 -4.76 5.87
N ALA A 100 8.92 -6.09 5.84
CA ALA A 100 9.16 -6.81 4.58
C ALA A 100 7.97 -6.64 3.61
N VAL A 101 6.77 -6.53 4.17
CA VAL A 101 5.51 -6.32 3.45
C VAL A 101 5.48 -4.95 2.78
N ASP A 102 5.91 -3.89 3.48
CA ASP A 102 5.99 -2.53 2.92
C ASP A 102 6.89 -2.48 1.68
N LEU A 103 8.00 -3.21 1.67
CA LEU A 103 8.89 -3.26 0.51
C LEU A 103 8.25 -3.99 -0.68
N LEU A 104 7.38 -4.98 -0.45
CA LEU A 104 6.60 -5.63 -1.50
C LEU A 104 5.55 -4.68 -2.08
N LEU A 105 4.91 -3.87 -1.23
CA LEU A 105 3.98 -2.81 -1.65
C LEU A 105 4.69 -1.78 -2.53
N ALA A 106 5.82 -1.26 -2.07
CA ALA A 106 6.61 -0.30 -2.83
C ALA A 106 7.14 -0.89 -4.14
N ALA A 107 7.55 -2.16 -4.15
CA ALA A 107 7.97 -2.85 -5.37
C ALA A 107 6.82 -2.99 -6.37
N THR A 108 5.60 -3.26 -5.90
CA THR A 108 4.40 -3.31 -6.75
C THR A 108 4.10 -1.94 -7.34
N ALA A 109 4.12 -0.87 -6.53
CA ALA A 109 3.95 0.50 -7.02
C ALA A 109 5.01 0.86 -8.07
N CYS A 110 6.27 0.51 -7.81
CA CYS A 110 7.41 0.76 -8.69
C CYS A 110 7.28 0.05 -10.03
N SER A 111 6.80 -1.22 -10.05
CA SER A 111 6.70 -1.99 -11.30
C SER A 111 5.65 -1.45 -12.24
N VAL A 112 4.55 -0.88 -11.72
CA VAL A 112 3.48 -0.30 -12.54
C VAL A 112 3.57 1.22 -12.67
N GLY A 113 4.60 1.85 -12.09
CA GLY A 113 4.83 3.29 -12.18
C GLY A 113 3.74 4.14 -11.50
N LEU A 114 3.15 3.65 -10.41
CA LEU A 114 2.11 4.38 -9.66
C LEU A 114 2.70 5.05 -8.41
N PRO A 115 2.21 6.25 -8.03
CA PRO A 115 2.50 6.81 -6.72
C PRO A 115 1.90 5.93 -5.61
N LEU A 116 2.66 5.74 -4.53
CA LEU A 116 2.23 5.01 -3.34
C LEU A 116 1.67 5.98 -2.30
N TYR A 117 0.39 5.83 -1.99
CA TYR A 117 -0.31 6.58 -0.96
C TYR A 117 -0.24 5.83 0.36
N THR A 118 0.23 6.48 1.43
CA THR A 118 0.41 5.85 2.74
C THR A 118 0.15 6.83 3.88
N ARG A 119 -0.27 6.30 5.04
CA ARG A 119 -0.30 7.04 6.31
C ARG A 119 1.05 7.02 7.05
N ASN A 120 2.01 6.23 6.56
CA ASN A 120 3.32 6.03 7.19
C ASN A 120 4.47 6.37 6.22
N PRO A 121 4.57 7.62 5.71
CA PRO A 121 5.56 7.98 4.69
C PRO A 121 7.02 7.73 5.12
N ASP A 122 7.27 7.80 6.43
CA ASP A 122 8.59 7.56 7.02
C ASP A 122 9.13 6.14 6.78
N ASP A 123 8.26 5.16 6.53
CA ASP A 123 8.68 3.80 6.20
C ASP A 123 9.29 3.69 4.78
N PHE A 124 9.02 4.68 3.91
CA PHE A 124 9.42 4.68 2.50
C PHE A 124 10.48 5.72 2.11
N LEU A 125 11.02 6.51 3.06
CA LEU A 125 11.97 7.61 2.75
C LEU A 125 13.19 7.22 1.90
N ALA A 126 13.66 5.97 2.02
CA ALA A 126 14.80 5.48 1.23
C ALA A 126 14.46 5.26 -0.25
N LEU A 127 13.19 5.38 -0.65
CA LEU A 127 12.66 5.01 -1.96
C LEU A 127 12.25 6.19 -2.83
N ASN A 128 12.46 7.44 -2.38
CA ASN A 128 12.01 8.65 -3.09
C ASN A 128 12.49 8.77 -4.55
N ASN A 129 13.57 8.06 -4.93
CA ASN A 129 14.09 8.01 -6.30
C ASN A 129 13.54 6.84 -7.14
N LEU A 130 12.72 5.97 -6.55
CA LEU A 130 12.18 4.75 -7.17
C LEU A 130 10.66 4.74 -7.24
N VAL A 131 9.99 5.32 -6.24
CA VAL A 131 8.54 5.43 -6.12
C VAL A 131 8.22 6.82 -5.58
N GLU A 132 7.25 7.48 -6.21
CA GLU A 132 6.65 8.68 -5.62
C GLU A 132 5.80 8.26 -4.40
N VAL A 133 6.12 8.80 -3.23
CA VAL A 133 5.37 8.54 -1.99
C VAL A 133 4.51 9.76 -1.68
N VAL A 134 3.21 9.54 -1.48
CA VAL A 134 2.23 10.58 -1.14
C VAL A 134 1.68 10.28 0.26
N SER A 135 1.83 11.23 1.17
CA SER A 135 1.29 11.12 2.53
C SER A 135 -0.19 11.54 2.55
N VAL A 136 -1.01 10.78 3.29
CA VAL A 136 -2.44 11.05 3.56
C VAL A 136 -2.81 10.75 5.03
#